data_AF-A0A7I7VLV6-F1
#
_entry.id   AF-A0A7I7VLV6-F1
#
_cell.length_a   1.000
_cell.length_b   1.000
_cell.length_c   1.000
_cell.angle_alpha   90.00
_cell.angle_beta   90.00
_cell.angle_gamma   90.00
#
_symmetry.space_group_name_H-M   'P 1'
#
loop_
_entity.id
_entity.type
_entity.pdbx_description
1 polymer ?
#
loop_
_entity_poly.entity_id
_entity_poly.type
_entity_poly.pdbx_seq_one_letter_code
_entity_poly.pdbx_strand_id
1 'polypeptide(L)'
;MTALARLNGQDSRVWSTATWSAPLTTQLVLALVIVTTWLLGKWFPGTGAVVLFVAGAGAAFLLCAGITLLLARSSSSRARGIALGVVGSYAVVLVGGLLYGLWILAW
;
A
#
# COMPACT_ATOMS: atom_id res chain seq x y z
N MET A 1 4.85 35.78 -8.45
CA MET A 1 5.10 34.56 -7.65
C MET A 1 6.32 33.85 -8.22
N THR A 2 7.33 33.56 -7.39
CA THR A 2 8.56 32.87 -7.82
C THR A 2 8.32 31.37 -7.99
N ALA A 3 9.13 30.71 -8.84
CA ALA A 3 9.01 29.27 -9.10
C ALA A 3 9.08 28.42 -7.82
N LEU A 4 9.92 28.83 -6.85
CA LEU A 4 10.04 28.22 -5.52
C LEU A 4 8.73 28.24 -4.72
N ALA A 5 7.97 29.34 -4.74
CA ALA A 5 6.69 29.42 -4.03
C ALA A 5 5.65 28.46 -4.63
N ARG A 6 5.72 28.22 -5.94
CA ARG A 6 4.82 27.30 -6.64
C ARG A 6 5.15 25.83 -6.31
N LEU A 7 6.45 25.49 -6.26
CA LEU A 7 6.92 24.16 -5.85
C LEU A 7 6.55 23.86 -4.39
N ASN A 8 6.83 24.78 -3.46
CA ASN A 8 6.44 24.63 -2.05
C ASN A 8 4.92 24.44 -1.87
N GLY A 9 4.11 25.16 -2.64
CA GLY A 9 2.66 25.00 -2.62
C GLY A 9 2.18 23.64 -3.16
N GLN A 10 2.86 23.09 -4.16
CA GLN A 10 2.60 21.74 -4.67
C GLN A 10 2.97 20.67 -3.65
N ASP A 11 4.14 20.78 -3.02
CA ASP A 11 4.62 19.83 -2.03
C ASP A 11 3.74 19.80 -0.77
N SER A 12 3.30 20.97 -0.30
CA SER A 12 2.35 21.06 0.83
C SER A 12 1.02 20.35 0.54
N ARG A 13 0.48 20.48 -0.69
CA ARG A 13 -0.75 19.79 -1.10
C ARG A 13 -0.56 18.28 -1.24
N VAL A 14 0.58 17.84 -1.76
CA VAL A 14 0.93 16.42 -1.87
C VAL A 14 0.98 15.79 -0.46
N TRP A 15 1.70 16.43 0.46
CA TRP A 15 1.87 15.94 1.83
C TRP A 15 0.55 15.91 2.62
N SER A 16 -0.23 16.98 2.52
CA SER A 16 -1.55 17.05 3.15
C SER A 16 -2.48 15.96 2.62
N THR A 17 -2.51 15.77 1.29
CA THR A 17 -3.32 14.70 0.67
C THR A 17 -2.87 13.32 1.16
N ALA A 18 -1.56 13.06 1.20
CA ALA A 18 -1.02 11.79 1.66
C ALA A 18 -1.46 11.49 3.10
N THR A 19 -1.28 12.47 4.00
CA THR A 19 -1.63 12.35 5.42
C THR A 19 -3.13 12.09 5.62
N TRP A 20 -3.99 12.87 4.97
CA TRP A 20 -5.44 12.72 5.10
C TRP A 20 -5.98 11.43 4.44
N SER A 21 -5.30 10.93 3.41
CA SER A 21 -5.67 9.68 2.75
C SER A 21 -5.11 8.42 3.44
N ALA A 22 -4.15 8.57 4.37
CA ALA A 22 -3.43 7.45 4.98
C ALA A 22 -4.37 6.43 5.68
N PRO A 23 -5.36 6.83 6.50
CA PRO A 23 -6.23 5.86 7.16
C PRO A 23 -7.01 4.99 6.16
N LEU A 24 -7.58 5.62 5.13
CA LEU A 24 -8.36 4.91 4.12
C LEU A 24 -7.46 4.02 3.26
N THR A 25 -6.32 4.53 2.80
CA THR A 25 -5.37 3.76 1.98
C THR A 25 -4.79 2.58 2.75
N THR A 26 -4.50 2.73 4.04
CA THR A 26 -4.06 1.63 4.91
C THR A 26 -5.10 0.51 4.96
N GLN A 27 -6.37 0.86 5.18
CA GLN A 27 -7.44 -0.14 5.21
C GLN A 27 -7.64 -0.83 3.86
N LEU A 28 -7.54 -0.10 2.75
CA LEU A 28 -7.61 -0.68 1.41
C LEU A 28 -6.47 -1.67 1.16
N VAL A 29 -5.25 -1.33 1.55
CA VAL A 29 -4.09 -2.23 1.43
C VAL A 29 -4.29 -3.48 2.29
N LEU A 30 -4.73 -3.31 3.54
CA LEU A 30 -4.97 -4.44 4.43
C LEU A 30 -6.02 -5.39 3.87
N ALA A 31 -7.15 -4.84 3.40
CA ALA A 31 -8.19 -5.61 2.74
C ALA A 31 -7.65 -6.36 1.52
N LEU A 32 -6.79 -5.70 0.71
CA LEU A 32 -6.18 -6.33 -0.45
C LEU A 32 -5.30 -7.52 -0.06
N VAL A 33 -4.47 -7.40 0.98
CA VAL A 33 -3.63 -8.51 1.48
C VAL A 33 -4.50 -9.68 1.97
N ILE A 34 -5.57 -9.39 2.71
CA ILE A 34 -6.49 -10.43 3.22
C ILE A 34 -7.18 -11.14 2.06
N VAL A 35 -7.76 -10.39 1.12
CA VAL A 35 -8.50 -10.95 -0.02
C VAL A 35 -7.58 -11.77 -0.92
N THR A 36 -6.36 -11.28 -1.22
CA THR A 36 -5.40 -12.02 -2.04
C THR A 36 -4.95 -13.31 -1.37
N THR A 37 -4.62 -13.26 -0.08
CA THR A 37 -4.25 -14.45 0.71
C THR A 37 -5.39 -15.46 0.76
N TRP A 38 -6.62 -14.99 0.99
CA TRP A 38 -7.82 -15.85 1.00
C TRP A 38 -8.09 -16.50 -0.35
N LEU A 39 -8.00 -15.74 -1.44
CA LEU A 39 -8.14 -16.29 -2.80
C LEU A 39 -7.10 -17.36 -3.07
N LEU A 40 -5.83 -17.13 -2.73
CA LEU A 40 -4.79 -18.14 -2.89
C LEU A 40 -5.10 -19.41 -2.09
N GLY A 41 -5.56 -19.29 -0.84
CA GLY A 41 -5.95 -20.45 -0.04
C GLY A 41 -7.12 -21.23 -0.65
N LYS A 42 -8.06 -20.56 -1.32
CA LYS A 42 -9.18 -21.20 -2.02
C LYS A 42 -8.73 -21.99 -3.25
N TRP A 43 -7.78 -21.47 -4.01
CA TRP A 43 -7.31 -22.09 -5.26
C TRP A 43 -6.17 -23.11 -5.04
N PHE A 44 -5.42 -22.98 -3.95
CA PHE A 44 -4.29 -23.86 -3.62
C PHE A 44 -4.46 -24.50 -2.22
N PRO A 45 -5.48 -25.38 -2.06
CA PRO A 45 -5.73 -26.03 -0.78
C PRO A 45 -4.53 -26.88 -0.34
N GLY A 46 -4.26 -26.93 0.97
CA GLY A 46 -3.13 -27.66 1.54
C GLY A 46 -1.80 -26.89 1.57
N THR A 47 -1.75 -25.69 0.99
CA THR A 47 -0.59 -24.80 1.09
C THR A 47 -0.45 -24.25 2.51
N GLY A 48 0.77 -24.24 3.05
CA GLY A 48 1.05 -23.71 4.38
C GLY A 48 0.68 -22.22 4.52
N ALA A 49 0.16 -21.83 5.69
CA ALA A 49 -0.37 -20.50 5.91
C ALA A 49 0.67 -19.38 5.73
N VAL A 50 1.92 -19.61 6.15
CA VAL A 50 3.04 -18.68 5.94
C VAL A 50 3.30 -18.46 4.44
N VAL A 51 3.26 -19.53 3.63
CA VAL A 51 3.47 -19.44 2.18
C VAL A 51 2.34 -18.66 1.52
N LEU A 52 1.09 -18.95 1.90
CA LEU A 52 -0.08 -18.21 1.40
C LEU A 52 -0.01 -16.72 1.76
N PHE A 53 0.39 -16.40 2.99
CA PHE A 53 0.52 -15.02 3.45
C PHE A 53 1.61 -14.27 2.69
N VAL A 54 2.82 -14.84 2.55
CA VAL A 54 3.93 -14.22 1.82
C VAL A 54 3.58 -14.03 0.35
N ALA A 55 2.95 -15.02 -0.28
CA ALA A 55 2.50 -14.93 -1.67
C ALA A 55 1.40 -13.87 -1.86
N GLY A 56 0.41 -13.82 -0.96
CA GLY A 56 -0.66 -12.82 -0.97
C GLY A 56 -0.12 -11.40 -0.75
N ALA A 57 0.77 -11.22 0.23
CA ALA A 57 1.45 -9.97 0.49
C ALA A 57 2.28 -9.51 -0.72
N GLY A 58 2.99 -10.42 -1.37
CA GLY A 58 3.75 -10.15 -2.60
C GLY A 58 2.85 -9.78 -3.79
N ALA A 59 1.69 -10.43 -3.95
CA ALA A 59 0.72 -10.04 -4.98
C ALA A 59 0.16 -8.64 -4.71
N ALA A 60 -0.18 -8.33 -3.46
CA ALA A 60 -0.62 -7.00 -3.05
C ALA A 60 0.47 -5.94 -3.29
N PHE A 61 1.76 -6.27 -3.06
CA PHE A 61 2.88 -5.38 -3.37
C PHE A 61 2.87 -4.93 -4.83
N LEU A 62 2.79 -5.90 -5.75
CA LEU A 62 2.86 -5.63 -7.17
C LEU A 62 1.69 -4.76 -7.63
N LEU A 63 0.49 -5.00 -7.10
CA LEU A 63 -0.69 -4.18 -7.37
C LEU A 63 -0.52 -2.75 -6.84
N CYS A 64 -0.10 -2.59 -5.58
CA CYS A 64 0.15 -1.27 -4.99
C CYS A 64 1.28 -0.52 -5.71
N ALA A 65 2.34 -1.20 -6.12
CA ALA A 65 3.45 -0.64 -6.89
C ALA A 65 2.97 -0.15 -8.26
N GLY A 66 2.15 -0.95 -8.97
CA GLY A 66 1.54 -0.55 -10.23
C GLY A 66 0.66 0.70 -10.10
N ILE A 67 -0.24 0.71 -9.10
CA ILE A 67 -1.12 1.85 -8.82
C ILE A 67 -0.28 3.10 -8.49
N THR A 68 0.72 2.95 -7.64
CA THR A 68 1.63 4.05 -7.25
C THR A 68 2.34 4.62 -8.46
N LEU A 69 2.89 3.77 -9.34
CA LEU A 69 3.60 4.21 -10.54
C LEU A 69 2.68 5.02 -11.47
N LEU A 70 1.44 4.55 -11.66
CA LEU A 70 0.44 5.24 -12.48
C LEU A 70 0.08 6.61 -11.87
N LEU A 71 -0.17 6.66 -10.56
CA LEU A 71 -0.53 7.90 -9.86
C LEU A 71 0.63 8.90 -9.80
N ALA A 72 1.87 8.41 -9.62
CA ALA A 72 3.07 9.25 -9.55
C ALA A 72 3.37 9.96 -10.88
N ARG A 73 3.03 9.32 -12.02
CA ARG A 73 3.17 9.92 -13.36
C ARG A 73 2.14 11.01 -13.66
N SER A 74 1.11 11.15 -12.84
CA SER A 74 0.08 12.17 -13.04
C SER A 74 0.65 13.59 -12.86
N SER A 75 0.11 14.55 -13.61
CA SER A 75 0.36 15.98 -13.42
C SER A 75 -0.39 16.57 -12.21
N SER A 76 -1.32 15.81 -11.62
CA SER A 76 -2.10 16.22 -10.45
C SER A 76 -1.34 16.02 -9.14
N SER A 77 -1.15 17.09 -8.37
CA SER A 77 -0.60 17.03 -7.00
C SER A 77 -1.41 16.11 -6.08
N ARG A 78 -2.73 16.00 -6.29
CA ARG A 78 -3.59 15.11 -5.50
C ARG A 78 -3.27 13.64 -5.78
N ALA A 79 -3.11 13.29 -7.06
CA ALA A 79 -2.75 11.92 -7.45
C ALA A 79 -1.38 11.52 -6.89
N ARG A 80 -0.38 12.40 -6.95
CA ARG A 80 0.94 12.18 -6.34
C ARG A 80 0.87 12.03 -4.81
N GLY A 81 0.03 12.83 -4.15
CA GLY A 81 -0.24 12.70 -2.71
C GLY A 81 -0.85 11.35 -2.34
N ILE A 82 -1.82 10.87 -3.12
CA ILE A 82 -2.39 9.53 -2.94
C ILE A 82 -1.32 8.46 -3.20
N ALA A 83 -0.48 8.61 -4.22
CA ALA A 83 0.62 7.68 -4.49
C ALA A 83 1.56 7.56 -3.28
N LEU A 84 1.96 8.69 -2.69
CA LEU A 84 2.77 8.72 -1.48
C LEU A 84 2.06 8.05 -0.29
N GLY A 85 0.76 8.32 -0.13
CA GLY A 85 -0.09 7.68 0.87
C GLY A 85 -0.14 6.15 0.71
N VAL A 86 -0.31 5.65 -0.51
CA VAL A 86 -0.31 4.21 -0.81
C VAL A 86 1.04 3.58 -0.45
N VAL A 87 2.16 4.22 -0.80
CA VAL A 87 3.50 3.72 -0.44
C VAL A 87 3.67 3.61 1.07
N GLY A 88 3.37 4.67 1.81
CA GLY A 88 3.49 4.69 3.27
C GLY A 88 2.58 3.66 3.94
N SER A 89 1.30 3.66 3.55
CA SER A 89 0.31 2.69 4.03
C SER A 89 0.72 1.25 3.76
N TYR A 90 1.24 0.98 2.57
CA TYR A 90 1.70 -0.36 2.21
C TYR A 90 2.93 -0.80 3.01
N ALA A 91 3.90 0.10 3.22
CA ALA A 91 5.05 -0.18 4.06
C ALA A 91 4.63 -0.54 5.49
N VAL A 92 3.71 0.24 6.08
CA VAL A 92 3.19 -0.03 7.43
C VAL A 92 2.46 -1.38 7.51
N VAL A 93 1.56 -1.66 6.55
CA VAL A 93 0.82 -2.93 6.53
C VAL A 93 1.76 -4.12 6.35
N LEU A 94 2.77 -4.02 5.48
CA LEU A 94 3.73 -5.10 5.31
C LEU A 94 4.56 -5.34 6.56
N VAL A 95 5.12 -4.29 7.15
CA VAL A 95 5.96 -4.45 8.34
C VAL A 95 5.14 -5.02 9.48
N GLY A 96 3.97 -4.46 9.76
CA GLY A 96 3.07 -4.96 10.80
C GLY A 96 2.59 -6.38 10.51
N GLY A 97 2.21 -6.66 9.27
CA GLY A 97 1.74 -7.97 8.83
C GLY A 97 2.83 -9.03 8.86
N LEU A 98 4.07 -8.72 8.49
CA LEU A 98 5.19 -9.64 8.58
C LEU A 98 5.51 -9.95 10.04
N LEU A 99 5.60 -8.93 10.89
CA LEU A 99 5.90 -9.15 12.31
C LEU A 99 4.80 -9.96 13.01
N TYR A 100 3.55 -9.55 12.87
CA TYR A 100 2.42 -10.16 13.58
C TYR A 100 1.92 -11.44 12.91
N GLY A 101 1.82 -11.43 11.58
CA GLY A 101 1.36 -12.56 10.78
C GLY A 101 2.35 -13.71 10.83
N LEU A 102 3.66 -13.48 10.70
CA LEU A 102 4.63 -14.56 10.87
C LEU A 102 4.65 -15.08 12.31
N TRP A 103 4.51 -14.20 13.31
CA TRP A 103 4.40 -14.65 14.69
C TRP A 103 3.20 -15.57 14.89
N ILE A 104 2.00 -15.17 14.47
CA ILE A 104 0.80 -16.01 14.62
C ILE A 104 0.86 -17.30 13.80
N LEU A 105 1.35 -17.23 12.55
CA LEU A 105 1.29 -18.36 11.62
C LEU A 105 2.43 -19.36 11.81
N ALA A 106 3.47 -19.01 12.58
CA ALA A 106 4.58 -19.88 12.89
C ALA A 106 4.36 -20.76 14.13
N TRP A 107 3.29 -20.51 14.90
CA TRP A 107 2.86 -21.30 16.05
C TRP A 107 1.57 -22.06 15.75
#